data_AF-A0A1F8SU20-F1
#
_entry.id   AF-A0A1F8SU20-F1
#
_cell.length_a   1.000
_cell.length_b   1.000
_cell.length_c   1.000
_cell.angle_alpha   90.00
_cell.angle_beta   90.00
_cell.angle_gamma   90.00
#
_symmetry.space_group_name_H-M   'P 1'
#
loop_
_entity.id
_entity.type
_entity.pdbx_description
1 polymer ?
#
loop_
_entity_poly.entity_id
_entity_poly.type
_entity_poly.pdbx_seq_one_letter_code
_entity_poly.pdbx_strand_id
1 'polypeptide(L)'
;MGRLYSEFLTSNCEILLILGEPLEKAKRYTEILHLPFPVLADPERKVYHQFGLEKALIFIQRTASVVIDQHGVIRYLKSATNPMVWLEESRELLSFVKSMANTG
;
A
#
# COMPACT_ATOMS: atom_id res chain seq x y z
N MET A 1 5.60 -0.14 6.86
CA MET A 1 5.90 0.92 5.86
C MET A 1 6.65 2.13 6.40
N GLY A 2 6.11 3.00 7.28
CA GLY A 2 6.72 4.31 7.60
C GLY A 2 8.22 4.32 7.94
N ARG A 3 8.68 3.38 8.77
CA ARG A 3 10.11 3.25 9.14
C ARG A 3 11.03 2.79 7.99
N LEU A 4 10.47 2.14 6.97
CA LEU A 4 11.19 1.63 5.81
C LEU A 4 11.14 2.61 4.62
N TYR A 5 10.42 3.73 4.75
CA TYR A 5 10.15 4.63 3.64
C TYR A 5 11.42 5.14 2.95
N SER A 6 12.44 5.53 3.72
CA SER A 6 13.73 5.95 3.17
C SER A 6 14.41 4.86 2.34
N GLU A 7 14.19 3.58 2.65
CA GLU A 7 14.75 2.48 1.85
C GLU A 7 14.00 2.28 0.53
N PHE A 8 12.68 2.51 0.51
CA PHE A 8 11.90 2.54 -0.72
C PHE A 8 12.34 3.70 -1.62
N LEU A 9 12.48 4.91 -1.07
CA LEU A 9 12.98 6.07 -1.81
C LEU A 9 14.38 5.85 -2.38
N THR A 10 15.28 5.27 -1.59
CA THR A 10 16.65 4.91 -2.04
C THR A 10 16.61 3.89 -3.19
N SER A 11 15.56 3.08 -3.27
CA SER A 11 15.32 2.12 -4.35
C SER A 11 14.53 2.72 -5.52
N ASN A 12 14.45 4.06 -5.62
CA ASN A 12 13.66 4.79 -6.61
C ASN A 12 12.17 4.38 -6.64
N CYS A 13 11.62 4.11 -5.45
CA CYS A 13 10.23 3.68 -5.27
C CYS A 13 9.51 4.63 -4.31
N GLU A 14 8.40 5.19 -4.76
CA GLU A 14 7.52 6.05 -3.97
C GLU A 14 6.38 5.22 -3.36
N ILE A 15 5.91 5.59 -2.17
CA ILE A 15 4.80 4.91 -1.50
C ILE A 15 3.54 5.78 -1.60
N LEU A 16 2.43 5.15 -1.98
CA LEU A 16 1.10 5.75 -1.93
C LEU A 16 0.17 4.85 -1.11
N LEU A 17 -0.45 5.40 -0.08
CA LEU A 17 -1.46 4.67 0.70
C LEU A 17 -2.86 5.10 0.28
N ILE A 18 -3.76 4.15 0.02
CA ILE A 18 -5.15 4.41 -0.35
C ILE A 18 -6.09 3.83 0.71
N LEU A 19 -6.83 4.70 1.39
CA LEU A 19 -7.80 4.33 2.41
C LEU A 19 -9.20 4.34 1.83
N GLY A 20 -9.97 3.28 2.04
CA GLY A 20 -11.40 3.22 1.67
C GLY A 20 -12.32 4.04 2.58
N GLU A 21 -11.79 5.05 3.25
CA GLU A 21 -12.48 5.93 4.21
C GLU A 21 -12.63 7.35 3.62
N PRO A 22 -13.57 8.17 4.12
CA PRO A 22 -13.71 9.58 3.73
C PRO A 22 -12.46 10.41 3.99
N LEU A 23 -12.34 11.53 3.27
CA LEU A 23 -11.18 12.43 3.30
C LEU A 23 -10.85 12.92 4.71
N GLU A 24 -11.85 13.23 5.52
CA GLU A 24 -11.68 13.71 6.89
C GLU A 24 -10.96 12.67 7.76
N LYS A 25 -11.32 11.39 7.60
CA LYS A 25 -10.66 10.31 8.33
C LYS A 25 -9.26 10.03 7.81
N ALA A 26 -9.04 10.10 6.50
CA ALA A 26 -7.72 9.95 5.90
C ALA A 26 -6.76 11.05 6.39
N LYS A 27 -7.21 12.31 6.45
CA LYS A 27 -6.44 13.44 7.01
C LYS A 27 -6.08 13.19 8.47
N ARG A 28 -7.06 12.82 9.30
CA ARG A 28 -6.81 12.48 10.71
C ARG A 28 -5.80 11.34 10.85
N TYR A 29 -5.85 10.35 9.96
CA TYR A 29 -4.91 9.23 9.95
C TYR A 29 -3.47 9.70 9.68
N THR A 30 -3.29 10.61 8.71
CA THR A 30 -1.98 11.21 8.42
C THR A 30 -1.42 12.04 9.56
N GLU A 31 -2.27 12.84 10.23
CA GLU A 31 -1.88 13.70 11.34
C GLU A 31 -1.43 12.88 12.56
N ILE A 32 -2.15 11.81 12.89
CA ILE A 32 -1.82 10.95 14.04
C ILE A 32 -0.52 10.19 13.79
N LEU A 33 -0.38 9.59 12.61
CA LEU A 33 0.72 8.67 12.32
C LEU A 33 1.96 9.32 11.75
N HIS A 34 1.92 10.63 11.44
CA HIS A 34 3.03 11.39 10.86
C HIS A 34 3.68 10.65 9.68
N LEU A 35 2.82 10.15 8.77
CA LEU A 35 3.27 9.30 7.68
C LEU A 35 4.13 10.13 6.71
N PRO A 36 5.30 9.62 6.29
CA PRO A 36 6.22 10.38 5.45
C PRO A 36 5.86 10.33 3.95
N PHE A 37 4.71 9.73 3.61
CA PHE A 37 4.24 9.52 2.24
C PHE A 37 2.76 9.92 2.08
N PRO A 38 2.29 10.22 0.86
CA PRO A 38 0.93 10.63 0.60
C PRO A 38 -0.11 9.55 0.95
N VAL A 39 -1.27 10.01 1.42
CA VAL A 39 -2.44 9.16 1.68
C VAL A 39 -3.65 9.70 0.93
N LEU A 40 -4.30 8.84 0.14
CA LEU A 40 -5.51 9.16 -0.60
C LEU A 40 -6.74 8.54 0.06
N ALA A 41 -7.87 9.20 -0.12
CA ALA A 41 -9.18 8.71 0.27
C ALA A 41 -9.93 8.17 -0.96
N ASP A 42 -10.46 6.96 -0.84
CA ASP A 42 -11.32 6.29 -1.82
C ASP A 42 -12.66 5.92 -1.18
N PRO A 43 -13.51 6.93 -0.84
CA PRO A 43 -14.76 6.70 -0.11
C PRO A 43 -15.76 5.84 -0.91
N GLU A 44 -15.69 5.90 -2.23
CA GLU A 44 -16.52 5.09 -3.14
C GLU A 44 -15.92 3.70 -3.40
N ARG A 45 -14.73 3.40 -2.86
CA ARG A 45 -14.03 2.12 -2.99
C ARG A 45 -13.77 1.70 -4.45
N LYS A 46 -13.66 2.65 -5.36
CA LYS A 46 -13.44 2.39 -6.79
C LYS A 46 -12.12 1.67 -7.03
N VAL A 47 -11.08 2.05 -6.31
CA VAL A 47 -9.76 1.40 -6.40
C VAL A 47 -9.85 0.00 -5.78
N TYR A 48 -10.50 -0.14 -4.64
CA TYR A 48 -10.68 -1.46 -4.00
C TYR A 48 -11.37 -2.44 -4.93
N HIS A 49 -12.41 -2.01 -5.64
CA HIS A 49 -13.10 -2.81 -6.65
C HIS A 49 -12.20 -3.17 -7.83
N GLN A 50 -11.42 -2.23 -8.37
CA GLN A 50 -10.48 -2.51 -9.46
C GLN A 50 -9.43 -3.56 -9.10
N PHE A 51 -9.04 -3.64 -7.83
CA PHE A 51 -8.06 -4.61 -7.33
C PHE A 51 -8.68 -5.87 -6.69
N GLY A 52 -10.00 -6.08 -6.79
CA GLY A 52 -10.68 -7.26 -6.24
C GLY A 52 -10.61 -7.36 -4.70
N LEU A 53 -10.59 -6.21 -4.03
CA LEU A 53 -10.50 -6.06 -2.57
C LEU A 53 -11.87 -5.89 -1.92
N GLU A 54 -12.91 -6.49 -2.50
CA GLU A 54 -14.21 -6.55 -1.86
C GLU A 54 -14.11 -7.18 -0.47
N LYS A 55 -15.05 -6.82 0.40
CA LYS A 55 -15.14 -7.40 1.74
C LYS A 55 -15.23 -8.92 1.63
N ALA A 56 -14.31 -9.63 2.28
CA ALA A 56 -14.34 -11.09 2.33
C ALA A 56 -15.55 -11.59 3.14
N LEU A 57 -15.92 -10.84 4.19
CA LEU A 57 -17.05 -11.03 5.12
C LEU A 57 -17.49 -9.65 5.66
N ILE A 58 -18.70 -9.51 6.23
CA ILE A 58 -19.29 -8.22 6.69
C ILE A 58 -18.30 -7.36 7.51
N PHE A 59 -17.46 -8.02 8.32
CA PHE A 59 -16.51 -7.40 9.25
C PHE A 59 -15.03 -7.48 8.81
N ILE A 60 -14.69 -8.18 7.72
CA ILE A 60 -13.30 -8.39 7.30
C ILE A 60 -13.02 -7.60 6.01
N GLN A 61 -12.19 -6.57 6.16
CA GLN A 61 -11.70 -5.78 5.04
C GLN A 61 -10.47 -6.45 4.42
N ARG A 62 -10.48 -6.63 3.10
CA ARG A 62 -9.28 -6.99 2.33
C ARG A 62 -8.43 -5.75 2.08
N THR A 63 -7.12 -5.91 2.19
CA THR A 63 -6.10 -4.93 1.82
C THR A 63 -5.16 -5.54 0.79
N ALA A 64 -4.37 -4.73 0.10
CA ALA A 64 -3.30 -5.24 -0.75
C ALA A 64 -2.09 -4.33 -0.76
N SER A 65 -0.93 -4.93 -0.98
CA SER A 65 0.29 -4.25 -1.42
C SER A 65 0.46 -4.46 -2.91
N VAL A 66 0.69 -3.39 -3.65
CA VAL A 66 0.84 -3.41 -5.11
C VAL A 66 2.13 -2.68 -5.48
N VAL A 67 2.95 -3.27 -6.34
CA VAL A 67 4.08 -2.58 -6.98
C VAL A 67 3.74 -2.37 -8.44
N ILE A 68 3.74 -1.11 -8.86
CA ILE A 68 3.51 -0.69 -10.23
C ILE A 68 4.81 -0.05 -10.73
N ASP A 69 5.29 -0.47 -11.89
CA ASP A 69 6.48 0.14 -12.49
C ASP A 69 6.16 1.46 -13.22
N GLN A 70 7.20 2.12 -13.74
CA GLN A 70 7.07 3.40 -14.45
C GLN A 70 6.28 3.31 -15.76
N HIS A 71 6.05 2.10 -16.29
CA HIS A 71 5.22 1.85 -17.47
C HIS A 71 3.77 1.54 -17.12
N GLY A 72 3.41 1.59 -15.83
CA GLY A 72 2.07 1.28 -15.35
C GLY A 72 1.79 -0.22 -15.23
N VAL A 73 2.81 -1.08 -15.27
CA VAL A 73 2.64 -2.53 -15.17
C VAL A 73 2.72 -2.98 -13.72
N ILE A 74 1.73 -3.77 -13.29
CA ILE A 74 1.76 -4.42 -11.97
C ILE A 74 2.84 -5.50 -11.98
N ARG A 75 3.87 -5.32 -11.15
CA ARG A 75 4.97 -6.27 -10.97
C ARG A 75 4.78 -7.15 -9.75
N TYR A 76 3.98 -6.70 -8.79
CA TYR A 76 3.65 -7.44 -7.58
C TYR A 76 2.25 -7.07 -7.10
N LEU A 77 1.48 -8.07 -6.67
CA LEU A 77 0.19 -7.90 -6.04
C LEU A 77 0.06 -8.98 -4.94
N LYS A 78 -0.10 -8.54 -3.70
CA LYS A 78 -0.40 -9.43 -2.57
C LYS A 78 -1.56 -8.87 -1.77
N SER A 79 -2.65 -9.63 -1.73
CA SER A 79 -3.82 -9.31 -0.91
C SER A 79 -3.74 -9.96 0.47
N ALA A 80 -4.17 -9.24 1.50
CA ALA A 80 -4.22 -9.73 2.88
C ALA A 80 -5.60 -9.44 3.51
N THR A 81 -6.04 -10.35 4.38
CA THR A 81 -7.23 -10.21 5.24
C THR A 81 -6.88 -10.08 6.71
N ASN A 82 -5.62 -10.36 7.08
CA ASN A 82 -5.13 -10.31 8.45
C ASN A 82 -4.20 -9.09 8.62
N PRO A 83 -4.54 -8.10 9.47
CA PRO A 83 -3.67 -6.95 9.69
C PRO A 83 -2.38 -7.28 10.45
N MET A 84 -2.27 -8.45 11.10
CA MET A 84 -1.11 -8.82 11.90
C MET A 84 0.15 -9.14 11.07
N VAL A 85 0.02 -9.42 9.77
CA VAL A 85 1.16 -9.76 8.90
C VAL A 85 1.83 -8.55 8.25
N TRP A 86 1.30 -7.34 8.49
CA TRP A 86 1.70 -6.12 7.80
C TRP A 86 3.21 -5.81 7.87
N LEU A 87 3.87 -6.08 8.99
CA LEU A 87 5.30 -5.80 9.15
C LEU A 87 6.17 -6.75 8.31
N GLU A 88 5.82 -8.04 8.30
CA GLU A 88 6.51 -9.05 7.49
C GLU A 88 6.30 -8.75 6.00
N GLU A 89 5.07 -8.46 5.61
CA GLU A 89 4.73 -8.06 4.24
C GLU A 89 5.45 -6.78 3.81
N SER A 90 5.64 -5.81 4.72
CA SER A 90 6.40 -4.59 4.43
C SER A 90 7.86 -4.89 4.04
N ARG A 91 8.49 -5.88 4.70
CA ARG A 91 9.89 -6.27 4.45
C ARG A 91 10.01 -7.09 3.18
N GLU A 92 9.07 -8.01 2.95
CA GLU A 92 8.98 -8.79 1.72
C GLU A 92 8.83 -7.85 0.51
N LEU A 93 7.91 -6.87 0.61
CA LEU A 93 7.70 -5.87 -0.44
C LEU A 93 8.97 -5.07 -0.74
N LEU A 94 9.69 -4.62 0.29
CA LEU A 94 10.95 -3.91 0.10
C LEU A 94 12.02 -4.80 -0.54
N SER A 95 12.10 -6.07 -0.13
CA SER A 95 13.01 -7.04 -0.76
C SER A 95 12.70 -7.24 -2.24
N PHE A 96 11.42 -7.30 -2.60
CA PHE A 96 10.97 -7.37 -3.99
C PHE A 96 11.34 -6.11 -4.79
N VAL A 97 11.10 -4.92 -4.23
CA VAL A 97 11.50 -3.65 -4.89
C VAL A 97 13.01 -3.61 -5.11
N LYS A 98 13.82 -4.01 -4.12
CA LYS A 98 15.28 -4.05 -4.25
C LYS A 98 15.76 -5.06 -5.30
N SER A 99 15.08 -6.19 -5.50
CA SER A 99 15.46 -7.15 -6.54
C SER A 99 15.17 -6.64 -7.95
N MET A 100 14.13 -5.82 -8.13
CA MET A 100 13.83 -5.16 -9.41
C MET A 100 14.89 -4.11 -9.79
N ALA A 101 15.44 -3.38 -8.82
CA ALA A 101 16.47 -2.38 -9.09
C ALA A 101 17.80 -3.02 -9.58
N ASN A 102 18.05 -4.29 -9.23
CA ASN A 102 19.26 -5.02 -9.61
C ASN A 102 19.16 -5.74 -10.97
N THR A 103 18.03 -5.60 -11.68
CA THR A 103 17.81 -6.22 -13.01
C THR A 103 17.87 -5.21 -14.16
N GLY A 104 18.30 -3.98 -13.88
CA GLY A 104 18.54 -2.91 -14.88
C GLY A 104 19.98 -2.84 -15.37
#